data_AF-A0A6V7XF94-F1
#
_entry.id   AF-A0A6V7XF94-F1
#
_cell.length_a   1.000
_cell.length_b   1.000
_cell.length_c   1.000
_cell.angle_alpha   90.00
_cell.angle_beta   90.00
_cell.angle_gamma   90.00
#
_symmetry.space_group_name_H-M   'P 1'
#
loop_
_entity.id
_entity.type
_entity.pdbx_description
1 polymer ?
#
loop_
_entity_poly.entity_id
_entity_poly.type
_entity_poly.pdbx_seq_one_letter_code
_entity_poly.pdbx_strand_id
1 'polypeptide(L)'
;MSTWQKYRKSPRFPSSLISFLLLVALLFMVSSLLWYGTPYSLYDRRVVSYHRMPDYRNLPVERYLEIAPIVEKSENYLNERSLRLGNMVNTSFAKFVKEIPAKDGNWCERMGIGKLDSEEHKKLEGWAFTNEDKTFSTEESIKPGETVNNQCIRLKEKFPFIDEPLSEEEREFPLAYGMLVYKSAFQVYMMMSAIYQPQNIYCILVDEKSSKEFKDSMLLLTDCFPNIFVMASVGPVGWCEFGITRSLFNCLRYLTERKHDWKYFQYLSGFDLPLKTNLEMVRIFKQLHGSINMEVSLYQSGRLGAELKNIKPPLTLWKSSMSSLVPREVANVMMASPKVHELMRFLQHSDCSDEAVWTTITGNPQELKIPGGFNAAAFHFERMECLKHKKGNWTAIIEQEVKAMAERHPNEPFLPDNYYIARYQVWGSSTLHKCYSQNFASASCVYGINDIPYMLRRPELSQHKMYLSFQPAAYFCLWKTIHERALDWRNQKEFKATAYSELPTVKHAREGNERFYDDKCLLSLW
;
A
#
# COMPACT_ATOMS: atom_id res chain seq x y z
N MET A 1 60.55 25.41 60.49
CA MET A 1 59.99 24.12 60.06
C MET A 1 58.77 24.40 59.20
N SER A 2 58.97 24.63 57.89
CA SER A 2 59.04 23.63 56.81
C SER A 2 57.64 23.14 56.41
N THR A 3 57.04 23.77 55.39
CA THR A 3 56.89 23.29 53.99
C THR A 3 55.78 22.26 53.81
N TRP A 4 54.75 22.58 53.01
CA TRP A 4 54.27 21.78 51.86
C TRP A 4 53.30 22.63 50.99
N GLN A 5 53.78 23.01 49.80
CA GLN A 5 53.01 23.47 48.62
C GLN A 5 52.18 22.26 48.08
N LYS A 6 51.17 22.32 47.19
CA LYS A 6 50.97 23.12 45.97
C LYS A 6 49.57 22.80 45.36
N TYR A 7 48.81 23.85 45.04
CA TYR A 7 47.85 24.01 43.92
C TYR A 7 46.93 22.86 43.42
N ARG A 8 45.62 22.99 43.71
CA ARG A 8 44.51 22.67 42.79
C ARG A 8 44.19 23.91 41.93
N LYS A 9 44.25 23.83 40.60
CA LYS A 9 43.63 24.80 39.68
C LYS A 9 42.62 24.06 38.81
N SER A 10 41.33 24.33 39.01
CA SER A 10 40.28 24.11 38.02
C SER A 10 40.16 25.38 37.15
N PRO A 11 40.12 25.28 35.80
CA PRO A 11 40.00 26.46 34.96
C PRO A 11 38.58 27.05 35.09
N ARG A 12 38.49 28.33 35.43
CA ARG A 12 37.27 29.13 35.28
C ARG A 12 37.05 29.35 33.79
N PHE A 13 35.98 28.80 33.25
CA PHE A 13 35.52 29.16 31.91
C PHE A 13 35.11 30.64 31.90
N PRO A 14 35.49 31.42 30.88
CA PRO A 14 35.06 32.81 30.76
C PRO A 14 33.53 32.83 30.58
N SER A 15 32.86 33.75 31.29
CA SER A 15 31.41 33.94 31.29
C SER A 15 30.82 34.14 29.88
N SER A 16 31.64 34.56 28.90
CA SER A 16 31.26 34.67 27.49
C SER A 16 31.01 33.32 26.80
N LEU A 17 31.74 32.26 27.18
CA LEU A 17 31.56 30.92 26.59
C LEU A 17 30.31 30.22 27.12
N ILE A 18 29.99 30.44 28.40
CA ILE A 18 28.76 29.93 29.03
C ILE A 18 27.54 30.64 28.45
N SER A 19 27.62 31.95 28.25
CA SER A 19 26.56 32.71 27.56
C SER A 19 26.39 32.29 26.09
N PHE A 20 27.45 31.95 25.38
CA PHE A 20 27.37 31.46 24.00
C PHE A 20 26.77 30.05 23.91
N LEU A 21 27.17 29.13 24.80
CA LEU A 21 26.59 27.78 24.87
C LEU A 21 25.13 27.80 25.33
N LEU A 22 24.75 28.70 26.23
CA LEU A 22 23.34 28.93 26.60
C LEU A 22 22.54 29.52 25.44
N LEU A 23 23.11 30.41 24.63
CA LEU A 23 22.44 30.95 23.44
C LEU A 23 22.25 29.88 22.35
N VAL A 24 23.24 29.01 22.14
CA VAL A 24 23.13 27.88 21.20
C VAL A 24 22.13 26.84 21.70
N ALA A 25 22.09 26.56 23.01
CA ALA A 25 21.07 25.68 23.61
C ALA A 25 19.66 26.29 23.55
N LEU A 26 19.52 27.61 23.72
CA LEU A 26 18.26 28.34 23.51
C LEU A 26 17.84 28.34 22.04
N LEU A 27 18.77 28.48 21.09
CA LEU A 27 18.47 28.38 19.66
C LEU A 27 18.05 26.96 19.25
N PHE A 28 18.63 25.91 19.86
CA PHE A 28 18.20 24.52 19.66
C PHE A 28 16.86 24.21 20.35
N MET A 29 16.57 24.80 21.52
CA MET A 29 15.26 24.68 22.18
C MET A 29 14.19 25.47 21.43
N VAL A 30 14.50 26.64 20.88
CA VAL A 30 13.57 27.44 20.07
C VAL A 30 13.35 26.79 18.70
N SER A 31 14.33 26.13 18.08
CA SER A 31 14.11 25.36 16.84
C SER A 31 13.30 24.08 17.06
N SER A 32 13.45 23.42 18.22
CA SER A 32 12.62 22.26 18.59
C SER A 32 11.22 22.66 19.07
N LEU A 33 11.04 23.83 19.68
CA LEU A 33 9.71 24.40 19.99
C LEU A 33 8.99 24.97 18.75
N LEU A 34 9.72 25.47 17.75
CA LEU A 34 9.16 25.90 16.46
C LEU A 34 8.78 24.72 15.54
N TRP A 35 9.32 23.52 15.78
CA TRP A 35 8.90 22.29 15.10
C TRP A 35 7.77 21.54 15.84
N TYR A 36 7.63 21.69 17.16
CA TYR A 36 6.59 21.02 17.96
C TYR A 36 5.43 21.93 18.41
N GLY A 37 5.35 23.17 17.90
CA GLY A 37 4.45 24.19 18.43
C GLY A 37 3.64 24.98 17.39
N THR A 38 3.37 24.45 16.20
CA THR A 38 2.31 25.03 15.35
C THR A 38 0.98 24.35 15.68
N PRO A 39 0.02 25.03 16.33
CA PRO A 39 -1.35 24.57 16.33
C PRO A 39 -1.89 24.80 14.92
N TYR A 40 -1.79 23.79 14.05
CA TYR A 40 -2.77 23.61 12.97
C TYR A 40 -4.11 23.19 13.61
N SER A 41 -4.69 24.10 14.38
CA SER A 41 -5.98 23.94 15.06
C SER A 41 -6.72 25.27 15.10
N LEU A 42 -6.84 25.91 13.93
CA LEU A 42 -7.86 26.91 13.65
C LEU A 42 -8.38 26.71 12.22
N TYR A 43 -8.64 25.46 11.83
CA TYR A 43 -9.75 25.24 10.91
C TYR A 43 -11.00 25.25 11.76
N ASP A 44 -11.80 26.29 11.54
CA ASP A 44 -13.16 26.45 12.02
C ASP A 44 -13.89 25.10 11.99
N ARG A 45 -14.05 24.46 13.16
CA ARG A 45 -14.87 23.26 13.38
C ARG A 45 -16.36 23.64 13.29
N ARG A 46 -16.75 24.35 12.24
CA ARG A 46 -18.14 24.44 11.84
C ARG A 46 -18.57 23.02 11.53
N VAL A 47 -19.57 22.57 12.27
CA VAL A 47 -20.33 21.33 12.06
C VAL A 47 -20.61 21.20 10.58
N VAL A 48 -19.81 20.41 9.86
CA VAL A 48 -20.10 20.07 8.48
C VAL A 48 -21.30 19.14 8.58
N SER A 49 -22.48 19.73 8.34
CA SER A 49 -23.74 19.00 8.22
C SER A 49 -23.50 17.82 7.28
N TYR A 50 -23.80 16.62 7.78
CA TYR A 50 -23.67 15.37 7.08
C TYR A 50 -24.33 15.49 5.71
N HIS A 51 -23.52 15.56 4.64
CA HIS A 51 -24.04 15.13 3.35
C HIS A 51 -24.31 13.64 3.54
N ARG A 52 -25.60 13.28 3.51
CA ARG A 52 -26.07 11.89 3.44
C ARG A 52 -25.11 11.15 2.50
N MET A 53 -24.52 10.02 2.94
CA MET A 53 -23.77 9.14 2.04
C MET A 53 -24.55 9.07 0.72
N PRO A 54 -23.94 9.44 -0.42
CA PRO A 54 -24.66 9.49 -1.67
C PRO A 54 -25.39 8.16 -1.89
N ASP A 55 -26.66 8.23 -2.29
CA ASP A 55 -27.43 7.02 -2.54
C ASP A 55 -26.95 6.38 -3.84
N TYR A 56 -25.96 5.49 -3.71
CA TYR A 56 -25.32 4.79 -4.81
C TYR A 56 -26.22 3.68 -5.41
N ARG A 57 -27.44 3.47 -4.89
CA ARG A 57 -28.38 2.46 -5.38
C ARG A 57 -28.91 2.73 -6.79
N ASN A 58 -28.82 3.98 -7.26
CA ASN A 58 -29.21 4.40 -8.61
C ASN A 58 -28.02 4.48 -9.59
N LEU A 59 -26.83 3.99 -9.21
CA LEU A 59 -25.71 3.90 -10.14
C LEU A 59 -26.05 2.90 -11.26
N PRO A 60 -25.57 3.14 -12.50
CA PRO A 60 -25.92 2.32 -13.66
C PRO A 60 -25.86 0.82 -13.39
N VAL A 61 -26.87 0.13 -13.89
CA VAL A 61 -27.01 -1.33 -13.85
C VAL A 61 -25.74 -1.97 -14.43
N GLU A 62 -25.29 -3.00 -13.71
CA GLU A 62 -24.19 -3.92 -14.00
C GLU A 62 -23.85 -4.03 -15.49
N ARG A 63 -22.74 -3.42 -15.94
CA ARG A 63 -22.10 -3.77 -17.21
C ARG A 63 -21.06 -4.87 -16.98
N TYR A 64 -21.39 -5.94 -16.27
CA TYR A 64 -20.45 -7.05 -16.20
C TYR A 64 -20.53 -7.81 -17.53
N LEU A 65 -19.47 -7.68 -18.33
CA LEU A 65 -19.28 -8.61 -19.44
C LEU A 65 -19.09 -9.99 -18.81
N GLU A 66 -19.91 -10.96 -19.20
CA GLU A 66 -19.60 -12.35 -18.92
C GLU A 66 -18.24 -12.65 -19.54
N ILE A 67 -17.24 -12.90 -18.69
CA ILE A 67 -15.92 -13.26 -19.16
C ILE A 67 -16.00 -14.71 -19.61
N ALA A 68 -15.85 -14.91 -20.91
CA ALA A 68 -15.87 -16.24 -21.51
C ALA A 68 -14.88 -17.17 -20.79
N PRO A 69 -15.24 -18.44 -20.58
CA PRO A 69 -14.34 -19.41 -19.95
C PRO A 69 -13.03 -19.52 -20.74
N ILE A 70 -11.91 -19.64 -20.03
CA ILE A 70 -10.64 -19.90 -20.69
C ILE A 70 -10.60 -21.40 -20.97
N VAL A 71 -10.99 -21.78 -22.19
CA VAL A 71 -10.76 -23.14 -22.69
C VAL A 71 -9.26 -23.43 -22.57
N GLU A 72 -8.86 -24.60 -22.08
CA GLU A 72 -7.44 -24.96 -21.96
C GLU A 72 -6.73 -24.78 -23.30
N LYS A 73 -5.78 -23.84 -23.35
CA LYS A 73 -5.16 -23.38 -24.61
C LYS A 73 -3.81 -24.08 -24.75
N SER A 74 -3.48 -24.47 -25.98
CA SER A 74 -2.21 -25.12 -26.28
C SER A 74 -1.03 -24.26 -25.84
N GLU A 75 0.12 -24.90 -25.58
CA GLU A 75 1.35 -24.17 -25.25
C GLU A 75 1.70 -23.13 -26.32
N ASN A 76 1.45 -23.45 -27.60
CA ASN A 76 1.63 -22.50 -28.71
C ASN A 76 0.77 -21.25 -28.54
N TYR A 77 -0.52 -21.41 -28.19
CA TYR A 77 -1.40 -20.26 -27.95
C TYR A 77 -0.88 -19.39 -26.79
N LEU A 78 -0.46 -20.01 -25.68
CA LEU A 78 0.06 -19.27 -24.52
C LEU A 78 1.33 -18.49 -24.88
N ASN A 79 2.22 -19.09 -25.68
CA ASN A 79 3.43 -18.43 -26.16
C ASN A 79 3.11 -17.25 -27.09
N GLU A 80 2.21 -17.42 -28.05
CA GLU A 80 1.78 -16.34 -28.96
C GLU A 80 1.12 -15.19 -28.19
N ARG A 81 0.27 -15.52 -27.21
CA ARG A 81 -0.36 -14.54 -26.33
C ARG A 81 0.66 -13.76 -25.51
N SER A 82 1.57 -14.45 -24.82
CA SER A 82 2.63 -13.80 -24.04
C SER A 82 3.53 -12.93 -24.92
N LEU A 83 3.86 -13.37 -26.13
CA LEU A 83 4.64 -12.58 -27.08
C LEU A 83 3.89 -11.31 -27.52
N ARG A 84 2.61 -11.43 -27.87
CA ARG A 84 1.77 -10.29 -28.27
C ARG A 84 1.64 -9.26 -27.15
N LEU A 85 1.29 -9.70 -25.94
CA LEU A 85 1.15 -8.83 -24.78
C LEU A 85 2.51 -8.24 -24.36
N GLY A 86 3.58 -9.02 -24.44
CA GLY A 86 4.94 -8.57 -24.17
C GLY A 86 5.40 -7.47 -25.13
N ASN A 87 5.09 -7.61 -26.42
CA ASN A 87 5.36 -6.56 -27.42
C ASN A 87 4.59 -5.27 -27.13
N MET A 88 3.33 -5.38 -26.69
CA MET A 88 2.52 -4.23 -26.27
C MET A 88 3.16 -3.52 -25.06
N VAL A 89 3.53 -4.26 -24.01
CA VAL A 89 4.20 -3.71 -22.81
C VAL A 89 5.54 -3.05 -23.18
N ASN A 90 6.38 -3.73 -23.97
CA ASN A 90 7.68 -3.22 -24.39
C ASN A 90 7.55 -1.95 -25.24
N THR A 91 6.54 -1.87 -26.09
CA THR A 91 6.27 -0.68 -26.91
C THR A 91 5.91 0.51 -26.03
N SER A 92 5.00 0.36 -25.07
CA SER A 92 4.67 1.42 -24.12
C SER A 92 5.86 1.80 -23.24
N PHE A 93 6.59 0.81 -22.71
CA PHE A 93 7.77 1.03 -21.90
C PHE A 93 8.82 1.88 -22.63
N ALA A 94 9.17 1.50 -23.87
CA ALA A 94 10.14 2.21 -24.69
C ALA A 94 9.73 3.68 -24.93
N LYS A 95 8.43 3.98 -25.04
CA LYS A 95 7.93 5.36 -25.11
C LYS A 95 8.14 6.11 -23.80
N PHE A 96 7.86 5.47 -22.66
CA PHE A 96 8.00 6.09 -21.34
C PHE A 96 9.45 6.39 -20.95
N VAL A 97 10.40 5.59 -21.44
CA VAL A 97 11.83 5.72 -21.11
C VAL A 97 12.69 6.18 -22.31
N LYS A 98 12.09 6.81 -23.32
CA LYS A 98 12.75 7.15 -24.60
C LYS A 98 14.09 7.88 -24.46
N GLU A 99 14.23 8.72 -23.43
CA GLU A 99 15.41 9.56 -23.19
C GLU A 99 16.17 9.16 -21.92
N ILE A 100 15.96 7.93 -21.44
CA ILE A 100 16.65 7.46 -20.26
C ILE A 100 18.17 7.39 -20.51
N PRO A 101 19.02 7.96 -19.64
CA PRO A 101 20.47 7.98 -19.83
C PRO A 101 21.12 6.66 -19.40
N ALA A 102 20.54 5.53 -19.81
CA ALA A 102 21.05 4.18 -19.58
C ALA A 102 22.13 3.80 -20.59
N LYS A 103 22.97 2.82 -20.25
CA LYS A 103 24.01 2.33 -21.17
C LYS A 103 23.44 1.54 -22.35
N ASP A 104 22.39 0.77 -22.08
CA ASP A 104 21.69 -0.09 -23.02
C ASP A 104 20.28 -0.41 -22.48
N GLY A 105 19.52 -1.24 -23.18
CA GLY A 105 18.17 -1.63 -22.77
C GLY A 105 18.08 -2.52 -21.51
N ASN A 106 19.19 -3.06 -21.00
CA ASN A 106 19.22 -4.02 -19.89
C ASN A 106 19.43 -3.36 -18.50
N TRP A 107 19.23 -2.04 -18.40
CA TRP A 107 19.49 -1.27 -17.19
C TRP A 107 18.56 -1.66 -16.04
N CYS A 108 17.31 -2.05 -16.33
CA CYS A 108 16.35 -2.44 -15.30
C CYS A 108 16.73 -3.79 -14.69
N GLU A 109 17.20 -4.73 -15.50
CA GLU A 109 17.69 -6.03 -15.08
C GLU A 109 18.92 -5.87 -14.18
N ARG A 110 19.87 -4.99 -14.58
CA ARG A 110 21.03 -4.63 -13.75
C ARG A 110 20.61 -3.96 -12.44
N MET A 111 19.62 -3.05 -12.48
CA MET A 111 19.06 -2.41 -11.30
C MET A 111 18.42 -3.43 -10.35
N GLY A 112 17.64 -4.37 -10.88
CA GLY A 112 16.95 -5.42 -10.12
C GLY A 112 17.90 -6.33 -9.34
N ILE A 113 19.12 -6.54 -9.84
CA ILE A 113 20.14 -7.35 -9.16
C ILE A 113 21.20 -6.51 -8.43
N GLY A 114 21.04 -5.19 -8.38
CA GLY A 114 21.98 -4.28 -7.70
C GLY A 114 23.36 -4.20 -8.36
N LYS A 115 23.45 -4.39 -9.68
CA LYS A 115 24.70 -4.39 -10.47
C LYS A 115 24.82 -3.21 -11.43
N LEU A 116 24.15 -2.09 -11.16
CA LEU A 116 24.45 -0.84 -11.84
C LEU A 116 25.87 -0.39 -11.44
N ASP A 117 26.71 -0.09 -12.42
CA ASP A 117 27.98 0.59 -12.12
C ASP A 117 27.75 2.04 -11.70
N SER A 118 28.76 2.64 -11.06
CA SER A 118 28.66 3.98 -10.48
C SER A 118 28.27 5.07 -11.49
N GLU A 119 28.65 4.93 -12.75
CA GLU A 119 28.34 5.94 -13.77
C GLU A 119 26.88 5.83 -14.23
N GLU A 120 26.43 4.61 -14.57
CA GLU A 120 25.04 4.36 -14.94
C GLU A 120 24.09 4.70 -13.79
N HIS A 121 24.45 4.29 -12.57
CA HIS A 121 23.70 4.62 -11.35
C HIS A 121 23.47 6.13 -11.20
N LYS A 122 24.54 6.93 -11.27
CA LYS A 122 24.46 8.40 -11.16
C LYS A 122 23.61 9.02 -12.26
N LYS A 123 23.71 8.51 -13.51
CA LYS A 123 22.91 8.97 -14.64
C LYS A 123 21.42 8.71 -14.42
N LEU A 124 21.07 7.50 -13.99
CA LEU A 124 19.69 7.12 -13.71
C LEU A 124 19.10 7.85 -12.50
N GLU A 125 19.91 8.08 -11.46
CA GLU A 125 19.50 8.84 -10.27
C GLU A 125 19.20 10.30 -10.60
N GLY A 126 20.01 10.91 -11.49
CA GLY A 126 19.82 12.28 -11.97
C GLY A 126 18.76 12.43 -13.06
N TRP A 127 18.22 11.33 -13.60
CA TRP A 127 17.21 11.39 -14.66
C TRP A 127 15.86 11.84 -14.10
N ALA A 128 15.31 12.89 -14.69
CA ALA A 128 14.00 13.42 -14.34
C ALA A 128 12.98 13.06 -15.43
N PHE A 129 11.83 12.57 -14.99
CA PHE A 129 10.67 12.40 -15.85
C PHE A 129 9.99 13.77 -15.98
N THR A 130 10.17 14.44 -17.11
CA THR A 130 9.89 15.88 -17.27
C THR A 130 8.40 16.16 -17.46
N ASN A 131 7.99 17.42 -17.36
CA ASN A 131 6.58 17.82 -17.51
C ASN A 131 6.03 17.58 -18.93
N GLU A 132 6.88 17.54 -19.95
CA GLU A 132 6.49 17.18 -21.31
C GLU A 132 6.11 15.68 -21.37
N ASP A 133 6.87 14.82 -20.67
CA ASP A 133 6.54 13.39 -20.49
C ASP A 133 5.36 13.13 -19.53
N LYS A 134 5.02 14.09 -18.66
CA LYS A 134 3.88 14.01 -17.71
C LYS A 134 2.52 14.16 -18.36
N THR A 135 2.46 14.56 -19.62
CA THR A 135 1.17 14.83 -20.25
C THR A 135 0.65 13.57 -20.93
N PHE A 136 -0.11 12.77 -20.20
CA PHE A 136 -1.47 12.52 -20.68
C PHE A 136 -2.30 13.69 -20.13
N SER A 137 -2.03 14.89 -20.66
CA SER A 137 -2.74 16.13 -20.32
C SER A 137 -4.20 15.97 -20.71
N THR A 138 -5.09 16.86 -20.25
CA THR A 138 -6.46 16.93 -20.78
C THR A 138 -6.50 16.96 -22.31
N GLU A 139 -5.54 17.58 -22.98
CA GLU A 139 -5.43 17.57 -24.45
C GLU A 139 -5.01 16.22 -25.06
N GLU A 140 -4.28 15.39 -24.32
CA GLU A 140 -3.95 14.01 -24.70
C GLU A 140 -4.89 12.97 -24.12
N SER A 141 -5.69 13.28 -23.09
CA SER A 141 -6.63 12.36 -22.47
C SER A 141 -8.03 12.52 -23.05
N ILE A 142 -8.45 13.77 -23.23
CA ILE A 142 -9.78 14.20 -23.62
C ILE A 142 -9.63 15.32 -24.67
N LYS A 143 -9.49 14.92 -25.95
CA LYS A 143 -9.51 15.90 -27.04
C LYS A 143 -10.94 16.44 -27.20
N PRO A 144 -11.17 17.77 -27.13
CA PRO A 144 -12.49 18.34 -27.35
C PRO A 144 -13.05 17.92 -28.72
N GLY A 145 -14.27 17.38 -28.75
CA GLY A 145 -14.94 16.89 -29.96
C GLY A 145 -14.58 15.46 -30.37
N GLU A 146 -13.68 14.78 -29.67
CA GLU A 146 -13.38 13.36 -29.88
C GLU A 146 -14.41 12.45 -29.22
N THR A 147 -14.74 11.31 -29.86
CA THR A 147 -15.63 10.32 -29.27
C THR A 147 -14.97 9.60 -28.09
N VAL A 148 -15.76 9.22 -27.08
CA VAL A 148 -15.29 8.43 -25.93
C VAL A 148 -14.54 7.16 -26.38
N ASN A 149 -15.01 6.50 -27.44
CA ASN A 149 -14.36 5.31 -27.98
C ASN A 149 -12.90 5.58 -28.42
N ASN A 150 -12.65 6.69 -29.11
CA ASN A 150 -11.30 7.06 -29.54
C ASN A 150 -10.40 7.44 -28.35
N GLN A 151 -10.96 8.07 -27.31
CA GLN A 151 -10.24 8.34 -26.06
C GLN A 151 -9.81 7.04 -25.37
N CYS A 152 -10.68 6.03 -25.35
CA CYS A 152 -10.38 4.71 -24.80
C CYS A 152 -9.31 3.95 -25.59
N ILE A 153 -9.36 4.01 -26.93
CA ILE A 153 -8.33 3.43 -27.80
C ILE A 153 -6.98 4.05 -27.45
N ARG A 154 -6.89 5.38 -27.42
CA ARG A 154 -5.64 6.08 -27.09
C ARG A 154 -5.12 5.77 -25.69
N LEU A 155 -6.02 5.68 -24.70
CA LEU A 155 -5.66 5.30 -23.33
C LEU A 155 -5.01 3.90 -23.31
N LYS A 156 -5.63 2.92 -24.00
CA LYS A 156 -5.14 1.53 -24.07
C LYS A 156 -3.90 1.37 -24.95
N GLU A 157 -3.70 2.23 -25.94
CA GLU A 157 -2.46 2.26 -26.75
C GLU A 157 -1.27 2.87 -25.99
N LYS A 158 -1.54 3.83 -25.09
CA LYS A 158 -0.49 4.46 -24.28
C LYS A 158 -0.13 3.57 -23.10
N PHE A 159 -1.13 3.11 -22.34
CA PHE A 159 -0.94 2.26 -21.17
C PHE A 159 -1.41 0.83 -21.46
N PRO A 160 -0.54 -0.18 -21.33
CA PRO A 160 -0.85 -1.56 -21.73
C PRO A 160 -1.73 -2.24 -20.67
N PHE A 161 -3.04 -2.03 -20.77
CA PHE A 161 -4.02 -2.74 -19.96
C PHE A 161 -4.20 -4.16 -20.50
N ILE A 162 -3.98 -5.18 -19.66
CA ILE A 162 -4.26 -6.58 -20.00
C ILE A 162 -5.77 -6.80 -19.87
N ASP A 163 -6.47 -6.89 -21.01
CA ASP A 163 -7.93 -6.93 -21.10
C ASP A 163 -8.51 -8.34 -21.27
N GLU A 164 -7.69 -9.37 -21.06
CA GLU A 164 -8.06 -10.78 -21.03
C GLU A 164 -7.42 -11.47 -19.80
N PRO A 165 -8.12 -12.33 -19.03
CA PRO A 165 -7.52 -12.98 -17.85
C PRO A 165 -6.38 -13.91 -18.26
N LEU A 166 -5.22 -13.83 -17.60
CA LEU A 166 -4.00 -14.55 -18.00
C LEU A 166 -4.08 -16.06 -17.73
N SER A 167 -4.91 -16.49 -16.78
CA SER A 167 -5.17 -17.89 -16.45
C SER A 167 -6.59 -18.13 -15.94
N GLU A 168 -7.04 -19.39 -16.00
CA GLU A 168 -8.33 -19.81 -15.44
C GLU A 168 -8.38 -19.62 -13.92
N GLU A 169 -7.26 -19.88 -13.25
CA GLU A 169 -7.09 -19.65 -11.82
C GLU A 169 -7.37 -18.19 -11.42
N GLU A 170 -6.93 -17.22 -12.23
CA GLU A 170 -7.22 -15.82 -12.00
C GLU A 170 -8.67 -15.46 -12.32
N ARG A 171 -9.24 -16.02 -13.39
CA ARG A 171 -10.64 -15.81 -13.79
C ARG A 171 -11.62 -16.21 -12.67
N GLU A 172 -11.34 -17.34 -12.01
CA GLU A 172 -12.18 -17.90 -10.95
C GLU A 172 -11.97 -17.28 -9.57
N PHE A 173 -10.91 -16.48 -9.39
CA PHE A 173 -10.60 -15.81 -8.13
C PHE A 173 -10.51 -14.28 -8.31
N PRO A 174 -11.62 -13.62 -8.66
CA PRO A 174 -11.62 -12.18 -8.89
C PRO A 174 -11.31 -11.40 -7.61
N LEU A 175 -10.54 -10.31 -7.74
CA LEU A 175 -10.12 -9.42 -6.66
C LEU A 175 -10.88 -8.10 -6.70
N ALA A 176 -10.94 -7.41 -5.57
CA ALA A 176 -11.52 -6.08 -5.45
C ALA A 176 -10.49 -5.07 -4.92
N TYR A 177 -10.52 -3.87 -5.48
CA TYR A 177 -9.62 -2.79 -5.08
C TYR A 177 -10.39 -1.52 -4.71
N GLY A 178 -9.97 -0.90 -3.61
CA GLY A 178 -10.40 0.44 -3.22
C GLY A 178 -9.22 1.40 -3.28
N MET A 179 -9.37 2.55 -3.92
CA MET A 179 -8.28 3.49 -4.14
C MET A 179 -8.72 4.91 -3.83
N LEU A 180 -7.91 5.66 -3.06
CA LEU A 180 -8.06 7.11 -2.95
C LEU A 180 -6.92 7.79 -3.73
N VAL A 181 -7.28 8.62 -4.70
CA VAL A 181 -6.35 9.33 -5.57
C VAL A 181 -6.65 10.83 -5.61
N TYR A 182 -5.63 11.66 -5.80
CA TYR A 182 -5.83 13.11 -5.84
C TYR A 182 -4.92 13.88 -6.82
N LYS A 183 -3.88 13.26 -7.38
CA LYS A 183 -2.97 13.91 -8.34
C LYS A 183 -2.27 12.89 -9.24
N SER A 184 -1.67 13.40 -10.32
CA SER A 184 -0.87 12.64 -11.29
C SER A 184 -1.65 11.55 -12.03
N ALA A 185 -2.48 11.94 -13.00
CA ALA A 185 -3.28 11.00 -13.79
C ALA A 185 -2.40 9.93 -14.48
N PHE A 186 -1.25 10.33 -15.03
CA PHE A 186 -0.29 9.42 -15.64
C PHE A 186 0.16 8.32 -14.66
N GLN A 187 0.52 8.68 -13.42
CA GLN A 187 0.95 7.71 -12.42
C GLN A 187 -0.21 6.78 -12.01
N VAL A 188 -1.44 7.30 -11.91
CA VAL A 188 -2.61 6.47 -11.67
C VAL A 188 -2.84 5.49 -12.82
N TYR A 189 -2.74 5.90 -14.08
CA TYR A 189 -2.86 4.98 -15.23
C TYR A 189 -1.74 3.94 -15.30
N MET A 190 -0.52 4.30 -14.92
CA MET A 190 0.58 3.35 -14.80
C MET A 190 0.30 2.30 -13.73
N MET A 191 -0.14 2.72 -12.54
CA MET A 191 -0.55 1.82 -11.47
C MET A 191 -1.72 0.95 -11.92
N MET A 192 -2.75 1.55 -12.51
CA MET A 192 -3.93 0.84 -13.00
C MET A 192 -3.56 -0.18 -14.07
N SER A 193 -2.69 0.14 -15.05
CA SER A 193 -2.26 -0.84 -16.06
C SER A 193 -1.49 -2.01 -15.46
N ALA A 194 -0.81 -1.84 -14.33
CA ALA A 194 -0.10 -2.91 -13.63
C ALA A 194 -1.01 -3.83 -12.79
N ILE A 195 -2.16 -3.34 -12.32
CA ILE A 195 -3.10 -4.12 -11.47
C ILE A 195 -4.38 -4.52 -12.19
N TYR A 196 -4.69 -3.93 -13.34
CA TYR A 196 -5.93 -4.16 -14.06
C TYR A 196 -6.01 -5.59 -14.59
N GLN A 197 -7.15 -6.22 -14.33
CA GLN A 197 -7.57 -7.46 -14.94
C GLN A 197 -9.08 -7.40 -15.19
N PRO A 198 -9.59 -7.97 -16.29
CA PRO A 198 -11.00 -7.84 -16.65
C PRO A 198 -11.95 -8.50 -15.64
N GLN A 199 -11.51 -9.54 -14.94
CA GLN A 199 -12.29 -10.25 -13.92
C GLN A 199 -12.31 -9.59 -12.55
N ASN A 200 -11.41 -8.64 -12.29
CA ASN A 200 -11.37 -7.93 -11.01
C ASN A 200 -12.36 -6.76 -11.01
N ILE A 201 -12.60 -6.14 -9.86
CA ILE A 201 -13.45 -4.95 -9.73
C ILE A 201 -12.72 -3.83 -8.98
N TYR A 202 -12.88 -2.60 -9.45
CA TYR A 202 -12.13 -1.44 -8.95
C TYR A 202 -13.08 -0.32 -8.56
N CYS A 203 -12.86 0.25 -7.38
CA CYS A 203 -13.51 1.47 -6.93
C CYS A 203 -12.45 2.53 -6.63
N ILE A 204 -12.53 3.66 -7.33
CA ILE A 204 -11.60 4.77 -7.25
C ILE A 204 -12.34 5.98 -6.70
N LEU A 205 -11.85 6.56 -5.62
CA LEU A 205 -12.33 7.80 -5.04
C LEU A 205 -11.37 8.92 -5.42
N VAL A 206 -11.93 10.04 -5.85
CA VAL A 206 -11.17 11.25 -6.17
C VAL A 206 -11.43 12.31 -5.11
N ASP A 207 -10.36 12.88 -4.55
CA ASP A 207 -10.48 14.00 -3.62
C ASP A 207 -11.22 15.17 -4.28
N GLU A 208 -12.17 15.77 -3.56
CA GLU A 208 -12.91 16.94 -4.02
C GLU A 208 -11.98 18.10 -4.39
N LYS A 209 -10.84 18.22 -3.70
CA LYS A 209 -9.84 19.27 -3.91
C LYS A 209 -9.03 19.08 -5.22
N SER A 210 -9.13 17.94 -5.88
CA SER A 210 -8.43 17.71 -7.16
C SER A 210 -8.96 18.61 -8.27
N SER A 211 -8.08 18.93 -9.22
CA SER A 211 -8.43 19.76 -10.37
C SER A 211 -9.47 19.07 -11.25
N LYS A 212 -10.22 19.86 -12.03
CA LYS A 212 -11.23 19.33 -12.96
C LYS A 212 -10.59 18.37 -13.96
N GLU A 213 -9.41 18.70 -14.47
CA GLU A 213 -8.66 17.92 -15.44
C GLU A 213 -8.29 16.54 -14.89
N PHE A 214 -7.92 16.48 -13.61
CA PHE A 214 -7.65 15.21 -12.94
C PHE A 214 -8.93 14.39 -12.77
N LYS A 215 -10.02 15.01 -12.31
CA LYS A 215 -11.32 14.35 -12.16
C LYS A 215 -11.82 13.79 -13.49
N ASP A 216 -11.78 14.58 -14.57
CA ASP A 216 -12.17 14.15 -15.91
C ASP A 216 -11.31 12.98 -16.41
N SER A 217 -10.00 13.03 -16.16
CA SER A 217 -9.09 11.92 -16.47
C SER A 217 -9.47 10.64 -15.71
N MET A 218 -9.79 10.73 -14.41
CA MET A 218 -10.21 9.55 -13.66
C MET A 218 -11.55 9.00 -14.16
N LEU A 219 -12.51 9.86 -14.55
CA LEU A 219 -13.79 9.44 -15.11
C LEU A 219 -13.65 8.65 -16.43
N LEU A 220 -12.63 8.97 -17.25
CA LEU A 220 -12.32 8.21 -18.46
C LEU A 220 -12.09 6.72 -18.18
N LEU A 221 -11.58 6.35 -16.99
CA LEU A 221 -11.44 4.93 -16.63
C LEU A 221 -12.79 4.21 -16.54
N THR A 222 -13.81 4.87 -15.99
CA THR A 222 -15.16 4.30 -15.95
C THR A 222 -15.78 4.21 -17.34
N ASP A 223 -15.50 5.17 -18.21
CA ASP A 223 -15.98 5.12 -19.60
C ASP A 223 -15.35 3.98 -20.39
N CYS A 224 -14.06 3.68 -20.16
CA CYS A 224 -13.28 2.73 -20.93
C CYS A 224 -13.26 1.29 -20.40
N PHE A 225 -13.59 1.11 -19.11
CA PHE A 225 -13.51 -0.19 -18.45
C PHE A 225 -14.79 -0.48 -17.65
N PRO A 226 -15.52 -1.55 -17.99
CA PRO A 226 -16.80 -1.85 -17.36
C PRO A 226 -16.71 -2.19 -15.86
N ASN A 227 -15.54 -2.62 -15.41
CA ASN A 227 -15.25 -3.07 -14.05
C ASN A 227 -14.52 -2.03 -13.19
N ILE A 228 -14.37 -0.78 -13.69
CA ILE A 228 -13.82 0.34 -12.92
C ILE A 228 -14.92 1.37 -12.64
N PHE A 229 -15.09 1.71 -11.37
CA PHE A 229 -15.99 2.78 -10.96
C PHE A 229 -15.26 3.91 -10.26
N VAL A 230 -15.49 5.14 -10.72
CA VAL A 230 -14.87 6.35 -10.18
C VAL A 230 -15.91 7.23 -9.50
N MET A 231 -15.70 7.50 -8.21
CA MET A 231 -16.43 8.50 -7.42
C MET A 231 -15.66 9.82 -7.42
N ALA A 232 -15.99 10.70 -8.36
CA ALA A 232 -15.23 11.94 -8.60
C ALA A 232 -15.48 13.08 -7.59
N SER A 233 -16.37 12.89 -6.61
CA SER A 233 -16.78 13.93 -5.65
C SER A 233 -17.25 13.30 -4.34
N VAL A 234 -16.31 12.99 -3.43
CA VAL A 234 -16.60 12.36 -2.11
C VAL A 234 -16.36 13.29 -0.92
N GLY A 235 -16.40 14.60 -1.17
CA GLY A 235 -16.06 15.65 -0.22
C GLY A 235 -14.54 15.79 -0.01
N PRO A 236 -14.10 16.89 0.63
CA PRO A 236 -12.68 17.15 0.83
C PRO A 236 -12.04 16.06 1.69
N VAL A 237 -10.82 15.68 1.33
CA VAL A 237 -9.99 14.78 2.13
C VAL A 237 -8.75 15.54 2.64
N GLY A 238 -8.36 15.26 3.88
CA GLY A 238 -7.16 15.80 4.51
C GLY A 238 -6.39 14.68 5.20
N TRP A 239 -5.08 14.88 5.37
CA TRP A 239 -4.23 13.90 6.04
C TRP A 239 -4.69 13.71 7.49
N CYS A 240 -4.83 12.47 7.92
CA CYS A 240 -5.37 12.10 9.22
C CYS A 240 -6.81 12.60 9.52
N GLU A 241 -7.57 13.04 8.52
CA GLU A 241 -8.97 13.42 8.68
C GLU A 241 -9.91 12.25 8.37
N PHE A 242 -11.13 12.28 8.93
CA PHE A 242 -12.15 11.26 8.68
C PHE A 242 -12.57 11.11 7.21
N GLY A 243 -12.28 12.10 6.35
CA GLY A 243 -12.54 12.01 4.90
C GLY A 243 -11.89 10.78 4.25
N ILE A 244 -10.75 10.31 4.76
CA ILE A 244 -10.09 9.09 4.29
C ILE A 244 -10.93 7.85 4.64
N THR A 245 -11.32 7.69 5.90
CA THR A 245 -12.16 6.59 6.38
C THR A 245 -13.50 6.56 5.67
N ARG A 246 -14.14 7.73 5.51
CA ARG A 246 -15.38 7.85 4.73
C ARG A 246 -15.19 7.35 3.30
N SER A 247 -14.09 7.73 2.66
CA SER A 247 -13.79 7.32 1.29
C SER A 247 -13.60 5.80 1.20
N LEU A 248 -12.79 5.23 2.09
CA LEU A 248 -12.61 3.79 2.19
C LEU A 248 -13.94 3.02 2.30
N PHE A 249 -14.82 3.44 3.22
CA PHE A 249 -16.11 2.79 3.43
C PHE A 249 -17.09 3.00 2.28
N ASN A 250 -17.04 4.15 1.59
CA ASN A 250 -17.83 4.36 0.38
C ASN A 250 -17.47 3.33 -0.71
N CYS A 251 -16.18 3.05 -0.91
CA CYS A 251 -15.78 2.02 -1.86
C CYS A 251 -16.16 0.62 -1.38
N LEU A 252 -15.92 0.28 -0.11
CA LEU A 252 -16.26 -1.04 0.40
C LEU A 252 -17.78 -1.30 0.29
N ARG A 253 -18.61 -0.31 0.59
CA ARG A 253 -20.05 -0.35 0.37
C ARG A 253 -20.41 -0.54 -1.10
N TYR A 254 -19.85 0.27 -1.99
CA TYR A 254 -20.08 0.13 -3.42
C TYR A 254 -19.75 -1.27 -3.92
N LEU A 255 -18.63 -1.86 -3.49
CA LEU A 255 -18.16 -3.17 -3.93
C LEU A 255 -19.02 -4.33 -3.37
N THR A 256 -19.48 -4.22 -2.12
CA THR A 256 -20.30 -5.25 -1.46
C THR A 256 -21.74 -5.29 -1.96
N GLU A 257 -22.29 -4.14 -2.40
CA GLU A 257 -23.65 -4.06 -2.97
C GLU A 257 -23.74 -4.63 -4.41
N ARG A 258 -22.63 -4.98 -5.05
CA ARG A 258 -22.60 -5.57 -6.41
C ARG A 258 -22.68 -7.09 -6.38
N LYS A 259 -23.29 -7.70 -7.41
CA LYS A 259 -23.32 -9.17 -7.54
C LYS A 259 -21.96 -9.78 -7.87
N HIS A 260 -21.03 -8.97 -8.39
CA HIS A 260 -19.68 -9.39 -8.75
C HIS A 260 -19.01 -10.25 -7.68
N ASP A 261 -18.54 -11.44 -8.03
CA ASP A 261 -18.13 -12.48 -7.08
C ASP A 261 -16.67 -12.36 -6.59
N TRP A 262 -16.24 -11.13 -6.30
CA TRP A 262 -14.87 -10.87 -5.81
C TRP A 262 -14.59 -11.57 -4.47
N LYS A 263 -13.34 -11.98 -4.24
CA LYS A 263 -12.96 -12.84 -3.11
C LYS A 263 -12.26 -12.06 -1.99
N TYR A 264 -11.35 -11.17 -2.37
CA TYR A 264 -10.57 -10.35 -1.45
C TYR A 264 -10.55 -8.90 -1.89
N PHE A 265 -10.62 -7.99 -0.91
CA PHE A 265 -10.46 -6.57 -1.06
C PHE A 265 -9.07 -6.14 -0.60
N GLN A 266 -8.43 -5.27 -1.40
CA GLN A 266 -7.20 -4.57 -1.02
C GLN A 266 -7.37 -3.06 -1.20
N TYR A 267 -6.92 -2.30 -0.20
CA TYR A 267 -6.85 -0.84 -0.31
C TYR A 267 -5.50 -0.37 -0.85
N LEU A 268 -5.52 0.56 -1.80
CA LEU A 268 -4.33 1.17 -2.41
C LEU A 268 -4.42 2.71 -2.41
N SER A 269 -3.27 3.36 -2.58
CA SER A 269 -3.17 4.80 -2.81
C SER A 269 -2.60 5.09 -4.22
N GLY A 270 -2.76 6.33 -4.72
CA GLY A 270 -2.15 6.74 -6.00
C GLY A 270 -0.61 6.73 -6.04
N PHE A 271 0.08 6.35 -4.96
CA PHE A 271 1.53 6.23 -4.89
C PHE A 271 2.03 4.80 -4.64
N ASP A 272 1.11 3.84 -4.69
CA ASP A 272 1.42 2.44 -4.56
C ASP A 272 1.76 1.85 -5.93
N LEU A 273 2.54 0.77 -5.93
CA LEU A 273 2.70 -0.13 -7.06
C LEU A 273 2.65 -1.57 -6.56
N PRO A 274 2.13 -2.51 -7.37
CA PRO A 274 2.18 -3.92 -7.03
C PRO A 274 3.63 -4.42 -6.90
N LEU A 275 3.86 -5.32 -5.95
CA LEU A 275 5.05 -6.15 -5.82
C LEU A 275 4.78 -7.60 -6.19
N LYS A 276 3.52 -7.93 -6.50
CA LYS A 276 3.02 -9.23 -6.95
C LYS A 276 2.18 -9.03 -8.20
N THR A 277 2.24 -9.99 -9.12
CA THR A 277 1.32 -10.09 -10.24
C THR A 277 -0.07 -10.51 -9.75
N ASN A 278 -1.10 -10.39 -10.60
CA ASN A 278 -2.44 -10.81 -10.22
C ASN A 278 -2.52 -12.31 -9.85
N LEU A 279 -1.90 -13.21 -10.63
CA LEU A 279 -1.86 -14.64 -10.29
C LEU A 279 -1.12 -14.91 -8.97
N GLU A 280 -0.01 -14.23 -8.73
CA GLU A 280 0.72 -14.35 -7.46
C GLU A 280 -0.15 -13.92 -6.28
N MET A 281 -0.86 -12.78 -6.41
CA MET A 281 -1.82 -12.34 -5.40
C MET A 281 -2.94 -13.36 -5.19
N VAL A 282 -3.55 -13.88 -6.27
CA VAL A 282 -4.59 -14.92 -6.20
C VAL A 282 -4.12 -16.12 -5.40
N ARG A 283 -2.91 -16.61 -5.66
CA ARG A 283 -2.36 -17.77 -4.92
C ARG A 283 -2.09 -17.44 -3.46
N ILE A 284 -1.55 -16.26 -3.16
CA ILE A 284 -1.38 -15.80 -1.78
C ILE A 284 -2.74 -15.75 -1.07
N PHE A 285 -3.76 -15.14 -1.68
CA PHE A 285 -5.10 -15.05 -1.09
C PHE A 285 -5.76 -16.40 -0.85
N LYS A 286 -5.56 -17.37 -1.76
CA LYS A 286 -6.00 -18.76 -1.53
C LYS A 286 -5.36 -19.37 -0.28
N GLN A 287 -4.07 -19.09 -0.04
CA GLN A 287 -3.36 -19.55 1.16
C GLN A 287 -3.79 -18.81 2.43
N LEU A 288 -4.36 -17.61 2.32
CA LEU A 288 -4.95 -16.92 3.49
C LEU A 288 -6.26 -17.56 3.96
N HIS A 289 -6.93 -18.39 3.14
CA HIS A 289 -8.11 -19.18 3.52
C HIS A 289 -9.23 -18.38 4.20
N GLY A 290 -9.57 -17.19 3.69
CA GLY A 290 -10.62 -16.34 4.29
C GLY A 290 -10.15 -15.60 5.56
N SER A 291 -8.88 -15.71 5.94
CA SER A 291 -8.29 -14.92 7.01
C SER A 291 -8.03 -13.49 6.56
N ILE A 292 -8.08 -12.59 7.52
CA ILE A 292 -7.81 -11.17 7.31
C ILE A 292 -6.33 -10.90 7.58
N ASN A 293 -5.70 -10.03 6.79
CA ASN A 293 -4.33 -9.58 7.03
C ASN A 293 -4.29 -8.08 7.25
N MET A 294 -3.83 -7.68 8.44
CA MET A 294 -3.72 -6.29 8.87
C MET A 294 -2.65 -6.15 9.95
N GLU A 295 -2.14 -4.94 10.12
CA GLU A 295 -1.36 -4.58 11.30
C GLU A 295 -2.21 -4.65 12.57
N VAL A 296 -1.64 -5.14 13.67
CA VAL A 296 -2.24 -5.06 15.00
C VAL A 296 -1.33 -4.26 15.91
N SER A 297 -1.77 -3.12 16.42
CA SER A 297 -1.00 -2.37 17.42
C SER A 297 -1.92 -1.66 18.42
N LEU A 298 -1.35 -1.22 19.54
CA LEU A 298 -2.11 -0.49 20.54
C LEU A 298 -2.56 0.85 19.96
N TYR A 299 -3.85 1.16 20.15
CA TYR A 299 -4.39 2.42 19.72
C TYR A 299 -3.78 3.59 20.51
N GLN A 300 -3.43 4.66 19.80
CA GLN A 300 -2.82 5.84 20.39
C GLN A 300 -3.92 6.73 20.97
N SER A 301 -4.20 6.60 22.27
CA SER A 301 -5.29 7.33 22.95
C SER A 301 -5.24 8.85 22.79
N GLY A 302 -4.05 9.44 22.55
CA GLY A 302 -3.90 10.86 22.22
C GLY A 302 -4.59 11.31 20.93
N ARG A 303 -4.98 10.37 20.04
CA ARG A 303 -5.79 10.64 18.84
C ARG A 303 -7.28 10.78 19.13
N LEU A 304 -7.74 10.37 20.32
CA LEU A 304 -9.05 10.75 20.82
C LEU A 304 -8.93 12.18 21.32
N GLY A 305 -9.37 13.12 20.47
CA GLY A 305 -9.45 14.53 20.84
C GLY A 305 -10.26 14.74 22.11
N ALA A 306 -10.23 15.96 22.65
CA ALA A 306 -10.85 16.29 23.93
C ALA A 306 -12.34 15.87 24.04
N GLU A 307 -13.08 15.94 22.93
CA GLU A 307 -14.49 15.53 22.83
C GLU A 307 -14.72 14.04 23.14
N LEU A 308 -13.79 13.17 22.76
CA LEU A 308 -13.93 11.71 22.91
C LEU A 308 -13.22 11.15 24.12
N LYS A 309 -12.34 11.92 24.78
CA LYS A 309 -11.44 11.43 25.84
C LYS A 309 -12.17 10.72 27.00
N ASN A 310 -13.40 11.12 27.30
CA ASN A 310 -14.22 10.55 28.37
C ASN A 310 -15.42 9.73 27.86
N ILE A 311 -15.52 9.52 26.55
CA ILE A 311 -16.60 8.75 25.94
C ILE A 311 -16.08 7.33 25.69
N LYS A 312 -16.79 6.33 26.22
CA LYS A 312 -16.43 4.93 25.97
C LYS A 312 -16.63 4.61 24.48
N PRO A 313 -15.61 4.11 23.76
CA PRO A 313 -15.77 3.75 22.36
C PRO A 313 -16.72 2.54 22.21
N PRO A 314 -17.41 2.40 21.05
CA PRO A 314 -18.36 1.31 20.80
C PRO A 314 -17.75 -0.10 20.82
N LEU A 315 -16.43 -0.17 20.55
CA LEU A 315 -15.58 -1.35 20.57
C LEU A 315 -14.22 -0.95 21.16
N THR A 316 -13.48 -1.88 21.76
CA THR A 316 -12.08 -1.63 22.15
C THR A 316 -11.23 -1.24 20.93
N LEU A 317 -10.66 -0.03 20.96
CA LEU A 317 -9.90 0.52 19.82
C LEU A 317 -8.53 -0.14 19.68
N TRP A 318 -8.20 -0.45 18.44
CA TRP A 318 -6.89 -0.94 18.02
C TRP A 318 -6.33 -0.10 16.89
N LYS A 319 -5.01 0.01 16.81
CA LYS A 319 -4.32 0.58 15.67
C LYS A 319 -4.11 -0.48 14.58
N SER A 320 -4.31 -0.07 13.33
CA SER A 320 -4.00 -0.81 12.12
C SER A 320 -3.47 0.12 11.04
N SER A 321 -2.80 -0.43 10.02
CA SER A 321 -2.48 0.30 8.80
C SER A 321 -3.76 0.51 7.99
N MET A 322 -3.80 1.57 7.19
CA MET A 322 -4.91 1.80 6.26
C MET A 322 -5.03 0.67 5.22
N SER A 323 -3.91 0.07 4.80
CA SER A 323 -3.90 -1.06 3.88
C SER A 323 -4.19 -2.36 4.64
N SER A 324 -5.12 -3.14 4.11
CA SER A 324 -5.50 -4.43 4.66
C SER A 324 -6.01 -5.36 3.56
N LEU A 325 -6.02 -6.66 3.86
CA LEU A 325 -6.54 -7.70 2.98
C LEU A 325 -7.79 -8.29 3.61
N VAL A 326 -8.95 -8.00 3.02
CA VAL A 326 -10.26 -8.28 3.63
C VAL A 326 -11.09 -9.21 2.74
N PRO A 327 -11.51 -10.40 3.20
CA PRO A 327 -12.41 -11.26 2.44
C PRO A 327 -13.77 -10.61 2.20
N ARG A 328 -14.45 -10.97 1.10
CA ARG A 328 -15.77 -10.42 0.78
C ARG A 328 -16.83 -10.68 1.84
N GLU A 329 -16.85 -11.89 2.40
CA GLU A 329 -17.79 -12.24 3.48
C GLU A 329 -17.65 -11.29 4.67
N VAL A 330 -16.40 -11.00 5.04
CA VAL A 330 -16.07 -10.05 6.11
C VAL A 330 -16.57 -8.66 5.77
N ALA A 331 -16.26 -8.16 4.58
CA ALA A 331 -16.72 -6.85 4.13
C ALA A 331 -18.26 -6.72 4.15
N ASN A 332 -18.99 -7.77 3.74
CA ASN A 332 -20.44 -7.79 3.80
C ASN A 332 -20.96 -7.66 5.24
N VAL A 333 -20.40 -8.43 6.18
CA VAL A 333 -20.75 -8.34 7.61
C VAL A 333 -20.41 -6.95 8.17
N MET A 334 -19.26 -6.40 7.80
CA MET A 334 -18.86 -5.05 8.20
C MET A 334 -19.86 -4.00 7.75
N MET A 335 -20.27 -4.04 6.47
CA MET A 335 -21.21 -3.07 5.89
C MET A 335 -22.64 -3.24 6.41
N ALA A 336 -23.03 -4.43 6.89
CA ALA A 336 -24.35 -4.68 7.46
C ALA A 336 -24.44 -4.34 8.97
N SER A 337 -23.32 -4.27 9.68
CA SER A 337 -23.30 -4.21 11.14
C SER A 337 -23.65 -2.83 11.70
N PRO A 338 -24.71 -2.68 12.53
CA PRO A 338 -25.02 -1.43 13.22
C PRO A 338 -23.89 -0.96 14.15
N LYS A 339 -23.15 -1.92 14.74
CA LYS A 339 -22.02 -1.66 15.64
C LYS A 339 -20.84 -1.03 14.88
N VAL A 340 -20.59 -1.45 13.64
CA VAL A 340 -19.58 -0.83 12.77
C VAL A 340 -19.99 0.61 12.42
N HIS A 341 -21.26 0.86 12.12
CA HIS A 341 -21.74 2.23 11.89
C HIS A 341 -21.64 3.12 13.13
N GLU A 342 -21.88 2.57 14.32
CA GLU A 342 -21.64 3.25 15.60
C GLU A 342 -20.16 3.62 15.76
N LEU A 343 -19.26 2.68 15.48
CA LEU A 343 -17.81 2.93 15.48
C LEU A 343 -17.42 4.03 14.49
N MET A 344 -17.96 4.02 13.27
CA MET A 344 -17.64 5.07 12.27
C MET A 344 -18.09 6.45 12.75
N ARG A 345 -19.27 6.56 13.38
CA ARG A 345 -19.75 7.82 13.98
C ARG A 345 -18.84 8.28 15.13
N PHE A 346 -18.34 7.35 15.94
CA PHE A 346 -17.38 7.66 17.00
C PHE A 346 -16.04 8.15 16.42
N LEU A 347 -15.47 7.41 15.47
CA LEU A 347 -14.16 7.71 14.87
C LEU A 347 -14.16 9.00 14.03
N GLN A 348 -15.32 9.49 13.61
CA GLN A 348 -15.45 10.79 12.93
C GLN A 348 -14.86 11.97 13.72
N HIS A 349 -14.81 11.84 15.06
CA HIS A 349 -14.28 12.86 15.95
C HIS A 349 -12.85 12.53 16.46
N SER A 350 -12.16 11.60 15.80
CA SER A 350 -10.78 11.18 16.12
C SER A 350 -9.81 11.51 14.99
N ASP A 351 -8.53 11.70 15.35
CA ASP A 351 -7.47 11.92 14.37
C ASP A 351 -6.94 10.59 13.81
N CYS A 352 -6.53 10.60 12.54
CA CYS A 352 -6.04 9.44 11.79
C CYS A 352 -6.96 8.22 11.93
N SER A 353 -8.28 8.47 11.84
CA SER A 353 -9.33 7.46 12.06
C SER A 353 -9.20 6.21 11.17
N ASP A 354 -8.59 6.34 10.00
CA ASP A 354 -8.33 5.27 9.04
C ASP A 354 -7.41 4.19 9.63
N GLU A 355 -6.52 4.58 10.55
CA GLU A 355 -5.65 3.67 11.28
C GLU A 355 -6.32 3.02 12.50
N ALA A 356 -7.64 3.17 12.66
CA ALA A 356 -8.41 2.63 13.78
C ALA A 356 -9.52 1.67 13.33
N VAL A 357 -9.59 1.34 12.04
CA VAL A 357 -10.73 0.64 11.44
C VAL A 357 -10.58 -0.87 11.55
N TRP A 358 -9.58 -1.44 10.87
CA TRP A 358 -9.59 -2.86 10.53
C TRP A 358 -9.46 -3.75 11.76
N THR A 359 -8.47 -3.47 12.60
CA THR A 359 -8.22 -4.27 13.81
C THR A 359 -9.29 -4.02 14.86
N THR A 360 -9.85 -2.82 14.95
CA THR A 360 -10.96 -2.55 15.88
C THR A 360 -12.20 -3.37 15.49
N ILE A 361 -12.53 -3.46 14.21
CA ILE A 361 -13.74 -4.18 13.78
C ILE A 361 -13.56 -5.70 13.92
N THR A 362 -12.38 -6.21 13.59
CA THR A 362 -12.12 -7.66 13.48
C THR A 362 -11.48 -8.26 14.73
N GLY A 363 -10.92 -7.42 15.60
CA GLY A 363 -10.13 -7.77 16.78
C GLY A 363 -10.93 -7.94 18.07
N ASN A 364 -12.24 -7.73 18.03
CA ASN A 364 -13.13 -7.68 19.20
C ASN A 364 -14.21 -8.78 19.17
N PRO A 365 -13.84 -10.07 19.17
CA PRO A 365 -14.77 -11.18 18.93
C PRO A 365 -15.85 -11.33 20.02
N GLN A 366 -15.61 -10.77 21.21
CA GLN A 366 -16.58 -10.76 22.32
C GLN A 366 -17.68 -9.72 22.13
N GLU A 367 -17.41 -8.65 21.38
CA GLU A 367 -18.34 -7.53 21.17
C GLU A 367 -18.94 -7.53 19.76
N LEU A 368 -18.20 -8.04 18.78
CA LEU A 368 -18.61 -8.12 17.37
C LEU A 368 -18.04 -9.39 16.73
N LYS A 369 -18.92 -10.33 16.39
CA LYS A 369 -18.54 -11.55 15.67
C LYS A 369 -18.37 -11.25 14.19
N ILE A 370 -17.14 -11.35 13.71
CA ILE A 370 -16.76 -11.21 12.30
C ILE A 370 -16.15 -12.54 11.84
N PRO A 371 -16.56 -13.11 10.68
CA PRO A 371 -15.87 -14.26 10.08
C PRO A 371 -14.37 -13.98 9.91
N GLY A 372 -13.51 -14.91 10.31
CA GLY A 372 -12.05 -14.67 10.27
C GLY A 372 -11.54 -13.56 11.20
N GLY A 373 -12.41 -12.98 12.04
CA GLY A 373 -12.02 -12.10 13.15
C GLY A 373 -11.34 -12.91 14.26
N PHE A 374 -10.51 -12.24 15.05
CA PHE A 374 -9.68 -12.88 16.08
C PHE A 374 -9.55 -12.00 17.31
N ASN A 375 -9.07 -12.54 18.42
CA ASN A 375 -8.84 -11.75 19.62
C ASN A 375 -7.55 -10.92 19.48
N ALA A 376 -7.67 -9.64 19.14
CA ALA A 376 -6.52 -8.76 18.96
C ALA A 376 -5.70 -8.54 20.25
N ALA A 377 -6.35 -8.61 21.42
CA ALA A 377 -5.64 -8.53 22.70
C ALA A 377 -4.73 -9.74 22.91
N ALA A 378 -5.23 -10.95 22.66
CA ALA A 378 -4.44 -12.17 22.75
C ALA A 378 -3.30 -12.18 21.72
N PHE A 379 -3.60 -11.84 20.46
CA PHE A 379 -2.59 -11.71 19.41
C PHE A 379 -1.47 -10.75 19.79
N HIS A 380 -1.83 -9.54 20.24
CA HIS A 380 -0.85 -8.53 20.62
C HIS A 380 -0.02 -8.99 21.82
N PHE A 381 -0.65 -9.58 22.84
CA PHE A 381 0.04 -10.08 24.02
C PHE A 381 1.05 -11.18 23.67
N GLU A 382 0.63 -12.22 22.95
CA GLU A 382 1.51 -13.31 22.53
C GLU A 382 2.68 -12.80 21.68
N ARG A 383 2.40 -11.87 20.76
CA ARG A 383 3.45 -11.21 19.97
C ARG A 383 4.46 -10.48 20.86
N MET A 384 3.99 -9.72 21.84
CA MET A 384 4.88 -8.99 22.76
C MET A 384 5.71 -9.94 23.61
N GLU A 385 5.16 -11.07 24.06
CA GLU A 385 5.94 -12.12 24.73
C GLU A 385 7.01 -12.69 23.81
N CYS A 386 6.65 -13.03 22.57
CA CYS A 386 7.60 -13.48 21.56
C CYS A 386 8.76 -12.50 21.33
N LEU A 387 8.46 -11.20 21.26
CA LEU A 387 9.48 -10.17 21.05
C LEU A 387 10.37 -9.95 22.28
N LYS A 388 9.89 -10.19 23.51
CA LYS A 388 10.73 -10.08 24.73
C LYS A 388 11.87 -11.10 24.75
N HIS A 389 11.63 -12.29 24.19
CA HIS A 389 12.61 -13.37 24.15
C HIS A 389 13.61 -13.22 23.00
N LYS A 390 13.28 -12.41 21.99
CA LYS A 390 14.19 -12.08 20.88
C LYS A 390 15.10 -10.91 21.29
N LYS A 391 16.37 -11.22 21.58
CA LYS A 391 17.42 -10.23 21.86
C LYS A 391 18.53 -10.33 20.82
N GLY A 392 19.03 -9.19 20.36
CA GLY A 392 20.17 -9.13 19.43
C GLY A 392 19.87 -8.34 18.18
N ASN A 393 20.62 -8.63 17.11
CA ASN A 393 20.46 -7.98 15.81
C ASN A 393 19.20 -8.53 15.10
N TRP A 394 18.16 -7.70 14.96
CA TRP A 394 16.90 -8.08 14.32
C TRP A 394 17.06 -8.58 12.88
N THR A 395 18.00 -8.02 12.13
CA THR A 395 18.29 -8.46 10.76
C THR A 395 18.76 -9.91 10.75
N ALA A 396 19.69 -10.28 11.65
CA ALA A 396 20.18 -11.65 11.74
C ALA A 396 19.09 -12.64 12.19
N ILE A 397 18.20 -12.19 13.09
CA ILE A 397 17.06 -13.01 13.53
C ILE A 397 16.11 -13.28 12.36
N ILE A 398 15.74 -12.24 11.59
CA ILE A 398 14.92 -12.40 10.39
C ILE A 398 15.58 -13.32 9.38
N GLU A 399 16.86 -13.11 9.07
CA GLU A 399 17.59 -13.93 8.11
C GLU A 399 17.57 -15.40 8.50
N GLN A 400 17.67 -15.70 9.81
CA GLN A 400 17.57 -17.07 10.31
C GLN A 400 16.15 -17.64 10.17
N GLU A 401 15.10 -16.86 10.50
CA GLU A 401 13.70 -17.27 10.33
C GLU A 401 13.35 -17.53 8.86
N VAL A 402 13.74 -16.62 7.97
CA VAL A 402 13.54 -16.73 6.52
C VAL A 402 14.31 -17.92 5.96
N LYS A 403 15.55 -18.17 6.41
CA LYS A 403 16.31 -19.36 6.00
C LYS A 403 15.61 -20.66 6.42
N ALA A 404 15.12 -20.74 7.66
CA ALA A 404 14.38 -21.90 8.15
C ALA A 404 13.04 -22.09 7.41
N MET A 405 12.42 -21.00 6.94
CA MET A 405 11.25 -21.07 6.06
C MET A 405 11.63 -21.56 4.66
N ALA A 406 12.75 -21.11 4.11
CA ALA A 406 13.25 -21.54 2.80
C ALA A 406 13.51 -23.05 2.75
N GLU A 407 14.03 -23.64 3.84
CA GLU A 407 14.25 -25.09 3.92
C GLU A 407 12.94 -25.90 3.81
N ARG A 408 11.82 -25.34 4.29
CA ARG A 408 10.49 -25.97 4.24
C ARG A 408 9.73 -25.63 2.96
N HIS A 409 10.08 -24.51 2.33
CA HIS A 409 9.47 -23.99 1.11
C HIS A 409 10.55 -23.67 0.05
N PRO A 410 11.33 -24.67 -0.42
CA PRO A 410 12.51 -24.44 -1.24
C PRO A 410 12.23 -23.82 -2.61
N ASN A 411 10.97 -23.89 -3.08
CA ASN A 411 10.54 -23.37 -4.38
C ASN A 411 9.77 -22.04 -4.25
N GLU A 412 9.66 -21.47 -3.04
CA GLU A 412 8.97 -20.20 -2.84
C GLU A 412 9.96 -19.02 -2.96
N PRO A 413 9.85 -18.17 -3.99
CA PRO A 413 10.75 -17.03 -4.21
C PRO A 413 10.48 -15.87 -3.25
N PHE A 414 9.32 -15.85 -2.59
CA PHE A 414 8.89 -14.80 -1.69
C PHE A 414 8.52 -15.40 -0.33
N LEU A 415 9.40 -15.21 0.64
CA LEU A 415 9.22 -15.74 1.99
C LEU A 415 8.81 -14.59 2.93
N PRO A 416 7.63 -14.65 3.57
CA PRO A 416 7.25 -13.70 4.61
C PRO A 416 8.33 -13.58 5.67
N ASP A 417 8.70 -12.35 6.02
CA ASP A 417 9.61 -12.03 7.12
C ASP A 417 8.91 -11.25 8.25
N ASN A 418 7.62 -10.98 8.07
CA ASN A 418 6.71 -10.35 9.01
C ASN A 418 5.30 -10.94 8.85
N TYR A 419 4.39 -10.70 9.80
CA TYR A 419 3.02 -11.22 9.72
C TYR A 419 2.10 -10.40 8.80
N TYR A 420 2.46 -9.16 8.47
CA TYR A 420 1.63 -8.22 7.73
C TYR A 420 2.18 -8.03 6.31
N ILE A 421 1.44 -8.53 5.33
CA ILE A 421 1.88 -8.62 3.94
C ILE A 421 1.13 -7.66 3.01
N ALA A 422 0.16 -6.90 3.51
CA ALA A 422 -0.73 -6.11 2.66
C ALA A 422 0.01 -5.01 1.89
N ARG A 423 1.06 -4.43 2.50
CA ARG A 423 1.84 -3.32 1.93
C ARG A 423 3.21 -3.22 2.57
N TYR A 424 4.27 -3.20 1.77
CA TYR A 424 5.62 -2.89 2.20
C TYR A 424 5.76 -1.36 2.35
N GLN A 425 5.96 -0.92 3.58
CA GLN A 425 6.13 0.49 3.90
C GLN A 425 7.20 0.65 4.99
N VAL A 426 8.22 1.46 4.70
CA VAL A 426 9.32 1.72 5.64
C VAL A 426 9.18 3.12 6.23
N TRP A 427 9.06 3.19 7.55
CA TRP A 427 9.06 4.46 8.29
C TRP A 427 10.48 4.87 8.68
N GLY A 428 10.74 6.17 8.83
CA GLY A 428 12.06 6.70 9.23
C GLY A 428 12.54 6.23 10.61
N SER A 429 11.63 5.75 11.46
CA SER A 429 11.94 5.13 12.75
C SER A 429 12.15 3.61 12.66
N SER A 430 12.01 2.99 11.48
CA SER A 430 12.16 1.55 11.32
C SER A 430 13.61 1.14 11.54
N THR A 431 13.82 0.16 12.42
CA THR A 431 15.09 -0.54 12.62
C THR A 431 15.14 -1.87 11.88
N LEU A 432 14.00 -2.29 11.31
CA LEU A 432 13.82 -3.60 10.69
C LEU A 432 14.22 -3.59 9.21
N HIS A 433 13.70 -2.60 8.49
CA HIS A 433 13.92 -2.42 7.06
C HIS A 433 14.53 -1.05 6.82
N LYS A 434 15.47 -0.99 5.87
CA LYS A 434 16.16 0.25 5.51
C LYS A 434 15.49 0.90 4.31
N CYS A 435 15.38 2.23 4.35
CA CYS A 435 15.11 3.05 3.17
C CYS A 435 16.45 3.34 2.47
N TYR A 436 16.75 2.64 1.39
CA TYR A 436 18.04 2.75 0.71
C TYR A 436 18.18 4.02 -0.12
N SER A 437 17.07 4.62 -0.58
CA SER A 437 17.06 5.97 -1.16
C SER A 437 17.38 7.07 -0.14
N GLN A 438 17.20 6.80 1.16
CA GLN A 438 17.31 7.76 2.26
C GLN A 438 16.36 8.97 2.14
N ASN A 439 15.34 8.88 1.28
CA ASN A 439 14.37 9.94 1.07
C ASN A 439 13.07 9.63 1.81
N PHE A 440 12.50 10.61 2.49
CA PHE A 440 11.28 10.45 3.27
C PHE A 440 10.31 11.60 3.00
N ALA A 441 9.04 11.27 2.88
CA ALA A 441 7.96 12.26 2.82
C ALA A 441 6.88 11.88 3.83
N SER A 442 6.61 12.78 4.78
CA SER A 442 5.76 12.50 5.96
C SER A 442 6.24 11.28 6.74
N ALA A 443 7.56 11.20 6.99
CA ALA A 443 8.25 10.10 7.68
C ALA A 443 8.18 8.71 7.01
N SER A 444 7.47 8.56 5.88
CA SER A 444 7.45 7.34 5.07
C SER A 444 8.51 7.40 3.98
N CYS A 445 9.24 6.30 3.78
CA CYS A 445 10.27 6.16 2.75
C CYS A 445 9.67 6.43 1.36
N VAL A 446 10.42 7.16 0.56
CA VAL A 446 10.18 7.36 -0.87
C VAL A 446 11.20 6.51 -1.62
N TYR A 447 10.77 5.39 -2.17
CA TYR A 447 11.69 4.43 -2.75
C TYR A 447 12.30 4.94 -4.07
N GLY A 448 13.55 4.57 -4.28
CA GLY A 448 14.34 4.92 -5.46
C GLY A 448 15.16 3.74 -5.97
N ILE A 449 16.20 4.05 -6.75
CA ILE A 449 17.02 3.07 -7.48
C ILE A 449 17.65 2.03 -6.55
N ASN A 450 18.16 2.48 -5.39
CA ASN A 450 18.82 1.60 -4.43
C ASN A 450 17.86 0.67 -3.69
N ASP A 451 16.56 0.94 -3.73
CA ASP A 451 15.56 0.10 -3.07
C ASP A 451 15.11 -1.06 -3.95
N ILE A 452 15.19 -0.92 -5.28
CA ILE A 452 14.70 -1.92 -6.26
C ILE A 452 15.25 -3.33 -6.02
N PRO A 453 16.57 -3.55 -5.81
CA PRO A 453 17.09 -4.89 -5.57
C PRO A 453 16.43 -5.59 -4.38
N TYR A 454 16.14 -4.83 -3.31
CA TYR A 454 15.49 -5.37 -2.13
C TYR A 454 13.98 -5.52 -2.33
N MET A 455 13.37 -4.50 -2.95
CA MET A 455 11.94 -4.40 -3.21
C MET A 455 11.40 -5.55 -4.05
N LEU A 456 12.14 -6.00 -5.09
CA LEU A 456 11.70 -7.08 -5.97
C LEU A 456 11.61 -8.45 -5.28
N ARG A 457 12.23 -8.62 -4.11
CA ARG A 457 12.22 -9.86 -3.32
C ARG A 457 11.26 -9.82 -2.12
N ARG A 458 10.61 -8.67 -1.89
CA ARG A 458 9.71 -8.48 -0.76
C ARG A 458 8.50 -9.41 -0.82
N PRO A 459 8.04 -9.99 0.30
CA PRO A 459 6.85 -10.85 0.34
C PRO A 459 5.52 -10.07 0.24
N GLU A 460 5.52 -8.77 0.48
CA GLU A 460 4.30 -7.98 0.46
C GLU A 460 3.65 -7.87 -0.93
N LEU A 461 2.36 -7.52 -0.97
CA LEU A 461 1.58 -7.43 -2.21
C LEU A 461 1.84 -6.13 -3.00
N SER A 462 2.07 -5.02 -2.30
CA SER A 462 2.33 -3.70 -2.89
C SER A 462 3.36 -2.93 -2.06
N GLN A 463 3.94 -1.89 -2.64
CA GLN A 463 4.85 -0.97 -1.94
C GLN A 463 4.18 0.38 -1.67
N HIS A 464 4.65 1.08 -0.63
CA HIS A 464 4.34 2.50 -0.40
C HIS A 464 5.59 3.26 0.12
N LYS A 465 6.13 4.27 -0.57
CA LYS A 465 5.60 4.94 -1.77
C LYS A 465 6.66 5.29 -2.79
N MET A 466 6.21 5.50 -4.02
CA MET A 466 7.02 6.00 -5.14
C MET A 466 6.35 7.19 -5.83
N TYR A 467 7.17 8.09 -6.36
CA TYR A 467 6.73 9.23 -7.16
C TYR A 467 7.50 9.26 -8.47
N LEU A 468 6.82 9.49 -9.59
CA LEU A 468 7.52 9.74 -10.86
C LEU A 468 8.42 10.98 -10.83
N SER A 469 8.24 11.88 -9.85
CA SER A 469 9.11 13.03 -9.63
C SER A 469 10.38 12.73 -8.84
N PHE A 470 10.59 11.49 -8.37
CA PHE A 470 11.75 11.09 -7.60
C PHE A 470 12.32 9.77 -8.15
N GLN A 471 13.53 9.82 -8.72
CA GLN A 471 14.23 8.67 -9.30
C GLN A 471 13.32 7.77 -10.17
N PRO A 472 12.64 8.31 -11.21
CA PRO A 472 11.62 7.62 -12.00
C PRO A 472 12.09 6.32 -12.66
N ALA A 473 13.38 6.16 -12.93
CA ALA A 473 13.94 4.89 -13.44
C ALA A 473 13.55 3.70 -12.54
N ALA A 474 13.52 3.90 -11.22
CA ALA A 474 13.08 2.88 -10.28
C ALA A 474 11.60 2.51 -10.46
N TYR A 475 10.73 3.51 -10.62
CA TYR A 475 9.28 3.30 -10.83
C TYR A 475 9.04 2.51 -12.12
N PHE A 476 9.65 2.94 -13.23
CA PHE A 476 9.51 2.26 -14.51
C PHE A 476 10.09 0.84 -14.47
N CYS A 477 11.20 0.64 -13.78
CA CYS A 477 11.78 -0.69 -13.64
C CYS A 477 10.84 -1.64 -12.88
N LEU A 478 10.33 -1.22 -11.71
CA LEU A 478 9.37 -2.03 -10.96
C LEU A 478 8.12 -2.34 -11.81
N TRP A 479 7.56 -1.34 -12.48
CA TRP A 479 6.40 -1.50 -13.34
C TRP A 479 6.67 -2.52 -14.47
N LYS A 480 7.82 -2.43 -15.16
CA LYS A 480 8.23 -3.39 -16.20
C LYS A 480 8.38 -4.79 -15.64
N THR A 481 9.08 -4.94 -14.51
CA THR A 481 9.32 -6.25 -13.89
C THR A 481 8.01 -6.96 -13.53
N ILE A 482 7.01 -6.25 -13.02
CA ILE A 482 5.71 -6.86 -12.70
C ILE A 482 4.99 -7.34 -13.96
N HIS A 483 4.98 -6.55 -15.04
CA HIS A 483 4.39 -6.96 -16.32
C HIS A 483 5.11 -8.17 -16.92
N GLU A 484 6.44 -8.15 -16.98
CA GLU A 484 7.23 -9.27 -17.50
C GLU A 484 6.97 -10.54 -16.70
N ARG A 485 6.94 -10.44 -15.37
CA ARG A 485 6.65 -11.59 -14.50
C ARG A 485 5.22 -12.10 -14.68
N ALA A 486 4.25 -11.24 -15.00
CA ALA A 486 2.87 -11.65 -15.29
C ALA A 486 2.74 -12.44 -16.60
N LEU A 487 3.57 -12.09 -17.60
CA LEU A 487 3.55 -12.71 -18.92
C LEU A 487 4.42 -13.97 -19.03
N ASP A 488 5.29 -14.21 -18.04
CA ASP A 488 6.10 -15.41 -17.91
C ASP A 488 5.30 -16.58 -17.31
N TRP A 489 4.35 -17.09 -18.09
CA TRP A 489 3.41 -18.12 -17.65
C TRP A 489 4.09 -19.42 -17.17
N ARG A 490 5.33 -19.71 -17.61
CA ARG A 490 6.08 -20.90 -17.20
C ARG A 490 6.57 -20.75 -15.76
N ASN A 491 7.31 -19.68 -15.47
CA ASN A 491 7.79 -19.41 -14.11
C ASN A 491 6.63 -19.17 -13.15
N GLN A 492 5.57 -18.53 -13.63
CA GLN A 492 4.34 -18.36 -12.87
C GLN A 492 3.77 -19.69 -12.38
N LYS A 493 3.86 -20.81 -13.11
CA LYS A 493 3.31 -22.11 -12.66
C LYS A 493 3.99 -22.67 -11.41
N GLU A 494 5.23 -22.29 -11.15
CA GLU A 494 6.05 -22.83 -10.06
C GLU A 494 5.68 -22.22 -8.70
N PHE A 495 5.30 -20.94 -8.65
CA PHE A 495 4.94 -20.26 -7.41
C PHE A 495 3.64 -20.80 -6.79
N LYS A 496 3.66 -21.38 -5.58
CA LYS A 496 2.46 -21.91 -4.91
C LYS A 496 2.00 -21.10 -3.70
N ALA A 497 2.77 -20.09 -3.31
CA ALA A 497 2.56 -19.26 -2.14
C ALA A 497 2.47 -20.05 -0.82
N THR A 498 2.99 -21.28 -0.74
CA THR A 498 2.78 -22.15 0.43
C THR A 498 3.33 -21.56 1.72
N ALA A 499 4.40 -20.76 1.64
CA ALA A 499 4.97 -20.04 2.77
C ALA A 499 3.98 -19.07 3.45
N TYR A 500 3.02 -18.51 2.71
CA TYR A 500 2.02 -17.57 3.24
C TYR A 500 0.95 -18.25 4.09
N SER A 501 0.79 -19.57 3.98
CA SER A 501 -0.08 -20.33 4.89
C SER A 501 0.42 -20.34 6.33
N GLU A 502 1.68 -19.95 6.55
CA GLU A 502 2.29 -19.93 7.88
C GLU A 502 2.06 -18.65 8.68
N LEU A 503 1.41 -17.66 8.09
CA LEU A 503 1.11 -16.41 8.78
C LEU A 503 0.30 -16.71 10.06
N PRO A 504 0.62 -16.08 11.21
CA PRO A 504 0.01 -16.38 12.50
C PRO A 504 -1.53 -16.34 12.49
N THR A 505 -2.13 -15.34 11.83
CA THR A 505 -3.59 -15.24 11.73
C THR A 505 -4.21 -16.32 10.86
N VAL A 506 -3.48 -16.81 9.85
CA VAL A 506 -3.93 -17.89 8.96
C VAL A 506 -3.90 -19.22 9.70
N LYS A 507 -2.81 -19.55 10.40
CA LYS A 507 -2.70 -20.76 11.22
C LYS A 507 -3.80 -20.78 12.29
N HIS A 508 -3.99 -19.67 13.00
CA HIS A 508 -5.05 -19.56 14.01
C HIS A 508 -6.44 -19.82 13.43
N ALA A 509 -6.78 -19.17 12.31
CA ALA A 509 -8.10 -19.32 11.69
C ALA A 509 -8.35 -20.72 11.10
N ARG A 510 -7.33 -21.34 10.50
CA ARG A 510 -7.45 -22.64 9.81
C ARG A 510 -7.42 -23.83 10.77
N GLU A 511 -6.52 -23.80 11.74
CA GLU A 511 -6.24 -24.97 12.61
C GLU A 511 -7.07 -24.94 13.90
N GLY A 512 -7.76 -23.82 14.19
CA GLY A 512 -8.48 -23.64 15.45
C GLY A 512 -7.53 -23.57 16.65
N ASN A 513 -6.26 -23.26 16.41
CA ASN A 513 -5.22 -23.22 17.44
C ASN A 513 -5.59 -22.19 18.52
N GLU A 514 -5.40 -22.56 19.79
CA GLU A 514 -5.60 -21.64 20.91
C GLU A 514 -4.60 -20.47 20.91
N ARG A 515 -3.43 -20.63 20.26
CA ARG A 515 -2.35 -19.65 20.16
C ARG A 515 -2.10 -19.20 18.72
N PHE A 516 -1.61 -17.97 18.58
CA PHE A 516 -1.19 -17.38 17.30
C PHE A 516 0.27 -17.68 16.98
N TYR A 517 1.13 -17.73 18.00
CA TYR A 517 2.56 -17.96 17.86
C TYR A 517 2.99 -19.25 18.56
N ASP A 518 3.89 -20.00 17.90
CA ASP A 518 4.58 -21.13 18.51
C ASP A 518 5.79 -20.65 19.34
N ASP A 519 6.48 -21.58 20.00
CA ASP A 519 7.67 -21.27 20.81
C ASP A 519 8.83 -20.68 19.97
N LYS A 520 8.80 -20.85 18.64
CA LYS A 520 9.78 -20.26 17.72
C LYS A 520 9.44 -18.80 17.40
N CYS A 521 8.20 -18.38 17.64
CA CYS A 521 7.73 -17.01 17.46
C CYS A 521 7.95 -16.49 16.03
N LEU A 522 7.84 -17.35 15.02
CA LEU A 522 8.09 -16.95 13.63
C LEU A 522 7.14 -15.82 13.21
N LEU A 523 7.65 -14.86 12.45
CA LEU A 523 6.86 -13.75 11.88
C LEU A 523 6.22 -12.83 12.94
N SER A 524 6.73 -12.82 14.18
CA SER A 524 6.23 -11.94 15.24
C SER A 524 6.56 -10.45 15.03
N LEU A 525 7.24 -10.12 13.94
CA LEU A 525 7.77 -8.78 13.66
C LEU A 525 6.76 -7.97 12.84
N TRP A 526 6.54 -6.73 13.26
CA TRP A 526 5.95 -5.64 12.49
C TRP A 526 6.16 -4.31 13.23
#